data_AF-A0AAD9JXF7-F1
#
_entry.id   AF-A0AAD9JXF7-F1
#
_cell.length_a   1.000
_cell.length_b   1.000
_cell.length_c   1.000
_cell.angle_alpha   90.00
_cell.angle_beta   90.00
_cell.angle_gamma   90.00
#
_symmetry.space_group_name_H-M   'P 1'
#
loop_
_entity.id
_entity.type
_entity.pdbx_description
1 polymer ?
#
loop_
_entity_poly.entity_id
_entity_poly.type
_entity_poly.pdbx_seq_one_letter_code
_entity_poly.pdbx_strand_id
1 'polypeptide(L)'
;MVRHLRSIMRITWMDKVTNKGILEWTGLPSMEDFLIRKNLRWTGHLMRMSPDTLPKQIPYSQLSFGHSKRGCPSLRFKDTIKRILKLRDIKTDS
;
A
#
# COMPACT_ATOMS: atom_id res chain seq x y z
N MET A 1 -6.32 7.19 11.69
CA MET A 1 -5.07 7.25 12.47
C MET A 1 -4.86 8.64 13.06
N VAL A 2 -4.56 9.67 12.26
CA VAL A 2 -4.19 11.02 12.74
C VAL A 2 -5.26 11.71 13.60
N ARG A 3 -6.56 11.48 13.35
CA ARG A 3 -7.66 12.02 14.18
C ARG A 3 -7.56 11.62 15.66
N HIS A 4 -7.22 10.36 15.92
CA HIS A 4 -7.09 9.84 17.28
C HIS A 4 -5.80 10.34 17.92
N LEU A 5 -4.73 10.48 17.13
CA LEU A 5 -3.49 11.11 17.59
C LEU A 5 -3.73 12.54 18.06
N ARG A 6 -4.49 13.34 17.30
CA ARG A 6 -4.88 14.70 17.70
C ARG A 6 -5.65 14.71 19.03
N SER A 7 -6.57 13.76 19.21
CA SER A 7 -7.34 13.64 20.45
C SER A 7 -6.46 13.27 21.65
N ILE A 8 -5.55 12.29 21.51
CA ILE A 8 -4.63 11.85 22.57
C ILE A 8 -3.68 12.99 22.97
N MET A 9 -3.15 13.71 21.98
CA MET A 9 -2.22 14.82 22.19
C MET A 9 -2.92 16.15 22.52
N ARG A 10 -4.26 16.14 22.63
CA ARG A 10 -5.09 17.33 22.89
C ARG A 10 -4.88 18.49 21.91
N ILE A 11 -4.57 18.18 20.65
CA ILE A 11 -4.34 19.15 19.58
C ILE A 11 -5.68 19.55 18.97
N THR A 12 -6.00 20.82 19.09
CA THR A 12 -7.19 21.46 18.53
C THR A 12 -6.92 22.00 17.12
N TRP A 13 -7.93 22.63 16.52
CA TRP A 13 -7.76 23.36 15.26
C TRP A 13 -7.04 24.70 15.44
N MET A 14 -7.04 25.27 16.65
CA MET A 14 -6.37 26.55 16.96
C MET A 14 -4.85 26.42 16.92
N ASP A 15 -4.31 25.23 17.23
CA ASP A 15 -2.87 24.98 17.25
C ASP A 15 -2.22 24.98 15.86
N LYS A 16 -3.03 24.96 14.78
CA LYS A 16 -2.59 24.97 13.37
C LYS A 16 -1.52 23.93 13.00
N VAL A 17 -1.38 22.86 13.79
CA VAL A 17 -0.39 21.81 13.54
C VAL A 17 -0.81 20.96 12.34
N THR A 18 0.12 20.77 11.41
CA THR A 18 -0.07 19.92 10.22
C THR A 18 -0.06 18.44 10.60
N ASN A 19 -0.79 17.62 9.85
CA ASN A 19 -0.81 16.17 10.08
C ASN A 19 0.58 15.52 9.91
N LYS A 20 1.40 16.07 9.00
CA LYS A 20 2.79 15.64 8.83
C LYS A 20 3.62 15.93 10.09
N GLY A 21 3.52 17.14 10.65
CA GLY A 21 4.24 17.50 11.88
C GLY A 21 3.82 16.63 13.08
N ILE A 22 2.54 16.25 13.16
CA ILE A 22 2.05 15.33 14.19
C ILE A 22 2.69 13.93 14.06
N LEU A 23 2.82 13.42 12.84
CA LEU A 23 3.46 12.13 12.57
C LEU A 23 4.97 12.18 12.85
N GLU A 24 5.65 13.26 12.45
CA GLU A 24 7.07 13.47 12.74
C GLU A 24 7.33 13.56 14.25
N TRP A 25 6.50 14.32 14.98
CA TRP A 25 6.63 14.44 16.43
C TRP A 25 6.43 13.10 17.16
N THR A 26 5.54 12.26 16.67
CA THR A 26 5.28 10.93 17.25
C THR A 26 6.20 9.83 16.72
N GLY A 27 7.08 10.13 15.75
CA GLY A 27 7.92 9.14 15.08
C GLY A 27 7.12 8.10 14.29
N LEU A 28 5.84 8.36 13.98
CA LEU A 28 4.98 7.42 13.29
C LEU A 28 5.08 7.59 11.77
N PRO A 29 5.08 6.48 11.01
CA PRO A 29 5.03 6.55 9.55
C PRO A 29 3.67 7.08 9.07
N SER A 30 3.66 7.66 7.86
CA SER A 30 2.42 8.00 7.18
C SER A 30 1.54 6.77 6.98
N MET A 31 0.23 6.99 6.85
CA MET A 31 -0.71 5.94 6.47
C MET A 31 -0.31 5.28 5.14
N GLU A 32 0.20 6.08 4.19
CA GLU A 32 0.70 5.59 2.92
C GLU A 32 1.90 4.65 3.10
N ASP A 33 2.90 5.05 3.89
CA ASP A 33 4.05 4.21 4.20
C ASP A 33 3.66 2.91 4.90
N PHE A 34 2.67 2.97 5.78
CA PHE A 34 2.14 1.78 6.45
C PHE A 34 1.47 0.82 5.47
N LEU A 35 0.66 1.32 4.54
CA LEU A 35 0.05 0.52 3.48
C LEU A 35 1.12 -0.09 2.57
N ILE A 36 2.12 0.70 2.16
CA ILE A 36 3.25 0.22 1.35
C ILE A 36 3.98 -0.91 2.06
N ARG A 37 4.35 -0.74 3.33
CA ARG A 37 5.04 -1.78 4.12
C ARG A 37 4.21 -3.05 4.23
N LYS A 38 2.90 -2.95 4.47
CA LYS A 38 2.01 -4.12 4.54
C LYS A 38 1.93 -4.85 3.21
N ASN A 39 1.73 -4.12 2.12
CA ASN A 39 1.69 -4.68 0.78
C ASN A 39 3.00 -5.39 0.43
N LEU A 40 4.16 -4.78 0.71
CA LEU A 40 5.48 -5.40 0.47
C LEU A 40 5.73 -6.66 1.33
N ARG A 41 5.32 -6.64 2.60
CA ARG A 41 5.40 -7.82 3.48
C ARG A 41 4.54 -8.95 2.96
N TRP A 42 3.30 -8.65 2.57
CA TRP A 42 2.41 -9.59 1.92
C TRP A 42 3.13 -10.15 0.69
N THR A 43 3.55 -9.32 -0.27
CA THR A 43 4.17 -9.82 -1.51
C THR A 43 5.39 -10.69 -1.28
N GLY A 44 6.23 -10.36 -0.29
CA GLY A 44 7.35 -11.22 0.08
C GLY A 44 6.90 -12.60 0.56
N HIS A 45 5.82 -12.67 1.33
CA HIS A 45 5.18 -13.94 1.71
C HIS A 45 4.64 -14.69 0.48
N LEU A 46 4.03 -13.97 -0.46
CA LEU A 46 3.54 -14.51 -1.73
C LEU A 46 4.63 -15.13 -2.59
N MET A 47 5.78 -14.47 -2.66
CA MET A 47 6.92 -14.96 -3.42
C MET A 47 7.44 -16.28 -2.84
N ARG A 48 7.40 -16.46 -1.51
CA ARG A 48 7.81 -17.69 -0.83
C ARG A 48 6.78 -18.83 -0.91
N MET A 49 5.50 -18.54 -1.16
CA MET A 49 4.48 -19.58 -1.34
C MET A 49 4.68 -20.35 -2.66
N SER A 50 4.27 -21.62 -2.68
CA SER A 50 4.31 -22.46 -3.88
C SER A 50 3.32 -21.96 -4.94
N PRO A 51 3.65 -22.05 -6.25
CA PRO A 51 2.82 -21.50 -7.34
C PRO A 51 1.45 -22.18 -7.50
N ASP A 52 1.31 -23.40 -6.99
CA ASP A 52 0.08 -24.19 -6.90
C ASP A 52 -0.90 -23.68 -5.83
N THR A 53 -0.46 -22.82 -4.90
CA THR A 53 -1.35 -22.30 -3.86
C THR A 53 -2.27 -21.19 -4.39
N LEU A 54 -3.56 -21.33 -4.11
CA LEU A 54 -4.60 -20.36 -4.49
C LEU A 54 -4.26 -18.89 -4.12
N PRO A 55 -3.70 -18.58 -2.92
CA PRO A 55 -3.33 -17.21 -2.57
C PRO A 55 -2.33 -16.59 -3.55
N LYS A 56 -1.48 -17.38 -4.21
CA LYS A 56 -0.54 -16.92 -5.25
C LYS A 56 -1.17 -16.87 -6.63
N GLN A 57 -2.08 -17.76 -6.95
CA GLN A 57 -2.73 -17.77 -8.26
C GLN A 57 -3.72 -16.59 -8.42
N ILE A 58 -4.53 -16.30 -7.41
CA ILE A 58 -5.61 -15.30 -7.51
C ILE A 58 -5.07 -13.89 -7.85
N PRO A 59 -4.10 -13.32 -7.11
CA PRO A 59 -3.64 -11.94 -7.35
C PRO A 59 -2.88 -11.75 -8.66
N TYR A 60 -2.31 -12.84 -9.19
CA TYR A 60 -1.54 -12.84 -10.44
C TYR A 60 -2.30 -13.43 -11.63
N SER A 61 -3.53 -13.92 -11.43
CA SER A 61 -4.37 -14.42 -12.50
C SER A 61 -4.65 -13.28 -13.49
N GLN A 62 -4.07 -13.40 -14.68
CA GLN A 62 -4.43 -12.59 -15.82
C GLN A 62 -5.64 -13.23 -16.49
N LEU A 63 -6.52 -12.41 -17.07
CA LEU A 63 -7.50 -12.98 -17.99
C LEU A 63 -6.70 -13.54 -19.18
N SER A 64 -6.84 -14.83 -19.45
CA SER A 64 -6.27 -15.48 -20.63
C SER A 64 -6.87 -14.91 -21.92
N PHE A 65 -8.10 -14.39 -21.86
CA PHE A 65 -8.78 -13.77 -22.99
C PHE A 65 -9.73 -12.66 -22.51
N GLY A 66 -9.81 -11.54 -23.25
CA GLY A 66 -10.72 -10.43 -22.99
C GLY A 66 -10.06 -9.08 -22.66
N HIS A 67 -10.79 -7.99 -22.92
CA HIS A 67 -10.36 -6.62 -22.61
C HIS A 67 -11.00 -6.09 -21.32
N SER A 68 -10.24 -5.30 -20.56
CA SER A 68 -10.78 -4.60 -19.39
C SER A 68 -11.66 -3.42 -19.84
N LYS A 69 -12.74 -3.16 -19.11
CA LYS A 69 -13.63 -2.01 -19.39
C LYS A 69 -12.84 -0.70 -19.40
N ARG A 70 -13.04 0.12 -20.43
CA ARG A 70 -12.49 1.50 -20.49
C ARG A 70 -13.21 2.36 -19.45
N GLY A 71 -12.49 3.29 -18.80
CA GLY A 71 -13.06 4.24 -17.84
C GLY A 71 -12.84 3.90 -16.36
N CYS A 72 -11.60 3.74 -15.92
CA CYS A 72 -11.21 3.47 -14.52
C CYS A 72 -11.54 2.06 -13.98
N PRO A 73 -11.04 0.99 -14.62
CA PRO A 73 -11.08 -0.34 -14.02
C PRO A 73 -10.31 -0.36 -12.69
N SER A 74 -10.83 -1.09 -11.69
CA SER A 74 -10.20 -1.23 -10.38
C SER A 74 -8.77 -1.75 -10.52
N LEU A 75 -7.84 -1.10 -9.83
CA LEU A 75 -6.42 -1.45 -9.87
C LEU A 75 -6.23 -2.85 -9.27
N ARG A 76 -5.61 -3.77 -10.01
CA ARG A 76 -5.31 -5.10 -9.45
C ARG A 76 -4.22 -4.99 -8.40
N PHE A 77 -4.16 -6.02 -7.55
CA PHE A 77 -3.07 -6.13 -6.57
C PHE A 77 -1.70 -6.10 -7.25
N LYS A 78 -1.48 -6.89 -8.32
CA LYS A 78 -0.24 -6.88 -9.11
C LYS A 78 0.17 -5.47 -9.58
N ASP A 79 -0.78 -4.68 -10.06
CA ASP A 79 -0.53 -3.32 -10.57
C ASP A 79 -0.23 -2.34 -9.43
N THR A 80 -0.87 -2.52 -8.27
CA THR A 80 -0.57 -1.77 -7.05
C THR A 80 0.87 -2.03 -6.62
N ILE A 81 1.30 -3.29 -6.61
CA ILE A 81 2.66 -3.68 -6.24
C ILE A 81 3.69 -3.12 -7.22
N LYS A 82 3.43 -3.18 -8.53
CA LYS A 82 4.31 -2.55 -9.54
C LYS A 82 4.52 -1.07 -9.27
N ARG A 83 3.45 -0.33 -8.93
CA ARG A 83 3.56 1.10 -8.54
C ARG A 83 4.40 1.28 -7.29
N ILE A 84 4.17 0.47 -6.26
CA ILE A 84 4.92 0.52 -5.00
C ILE A 84 6.40 0.24 -5.20
N LEU A 85 6.75 -0.77 -6.02
CA LEU A 85 8.14 -1.11 -6.31
C LEU A 85 8.85 0.02 -7.05
N LYS A 86 8.18 0.64 -8.03
CA LYS A 86 8.70 1.83 -8.72
C LYS A 86 8.88 3.02 -7.78
N LEU A 87 7.92 3.25 -6.87
CA LEU A 87 8.00 4.31 -5.85
C LEU A 87 9.14 4.11 -4.84
N ARG A 88 9.63 2.87 -4.69
CA ARG A 88 10.69 2.51 -3.74
C ARG A 88 12.02 2.19 -4.40
N ASP A 89 12.15 2.42 -5.72
CA ASP A 89 13.35 2.14 -6.51
C ASP A 89 13.83 0.67 -6.37
N ILE A 90 12.90 -0.26 -6.20
CA ILE A 90 13.25 -1.69 -6.11
C ILE A 90 13.25 -2.24 -7.53
N LYS A 91 14.43 -2.69 -8.00
CA LYS A 91 14.55 -3.34 -9.30
C LYS A 91 13.60 -4.52 -9.40
N THR A 92 12.77 -4.52 -10.43
CA THR A 92 11.96 -5.67 -10.83
C THR A 92 12.65 -6.33 -12.01
N ASP A 93 13.25 -7.50 -11.80
CA ASP A 93 13.59 -8.41 -12.90
C ASP A 93 12.27 -8.94 -13.46
N SER A 94 11.87 -8.44 -14.63
CA SER A 94 10.73 -8.92 -15.39
C SER A 94 11.05 -8.84 -16.86
#